data_AF-A0A069D8X0-F1
#
_entry.id   AF-A0A069D8X0-F1
#
_cell.length_a   1.000
_cell.length_b   1.000
_cell.length_c   1.000
_cell.angle_alpha   90.00
_cell.angle_beta   90.00
_cell.angle_gamma   90.00
#
_symmetry.space_group_name_H-M   'P 1'
#
loop_
_entity.id
_entity.type
_entity.pdbx_description
1 polymer ?
#
loop_
_entity_poly.entity_id
_entity_poly.type
_entity_poly.pdbx_seq_one_letter_code
_entity_poly.pdbx_strand_id
1 'polypeptide(L)'
;MNRLIKAVILLTCVMFVGSAIVFAEIKGSSLSNIENTEEVKIEPAMDAVAVISGTDNALYPVQETDGIYEGMTLAWEGRFLNFPWRSVASETAAAQLMASDVTQDGTEDAIVFLTAADGTGVYVEQLHIVDGMQMVEIMMKDPVKTAEEYIQMSAEFDEVGPVSVGNYVNYEVKDSIVTATLGVAQSFSQYIGDLVITYEYNSKVEEFEAKSILYTAF
;
A
#
# COMPACT_ATOMS: atom_id res chain seq x y z
N MET A 1 -7.74 -20.94 -61.70
CA MET A 1 -6.76 -21.22 -60.64
C MET A 1 -6.90 -20.15 -59.57
N ASN A 2 -7.44 -20.35 -58.36
CA ASN A 2 -8.04 -21.53 -57.76
C ASN A 2 -9.17 -21.08 -56.84
N ARG A 3 -10.33 -21.74 -57.00
CA ARG A 3 -11.47 -21.73 -56.10
C ARG A 3 -11.17 -22.45 -54.75
N LEU A 4 -9.92 -22.41 -54.29
CA LEU A 4 -9.43 -22.96 -53.02
C LEU A 4 -9.00 -21.88 -52.02
N ILE A 5 -8.88 -20.61 -52.44
CA ILE A 5 -8.53 -19.49 -51.52
C ILE A 5 -9.77 -18.92 -50.81
N LYS A 6 -10.98 -19.18 -51.31
CA LYS A 6 -12.23 -18.77 -50.66
C LYS A 6 -12.77 -19.75 -49.62
N ALA A 7 -12.11 -20.91 -49.42
CA ALA A 7 -12.56 -21.95 -48.49
C ALA A 7 -11.72 -22.06 -47.20
N VAL A 8 -10.61 -21.34 -47.07
CA VAL A 8 -9.77 -21.33 -45.85
C VAL A 8 -9.98 -20.06 -45.01
N ILE A 9 -10.68 -19.05 -45.53
CA ILE A 9 -10.96 -17.79 -44.83
C ILE A 9 -12.29 -17.82 -44.05
N LEU A 10 -12.99 -18.97 -44.08
CA LEU A 10 -14.29 -19.13 -43.42
C LEU A 10 -14.28 -20.23 -42.35
N LEU A 11 -13.20 -20.42 -41.58
CA LEU A 11 -13.27 -21.27 -40.37
C LEU A 11 -12.09 -21.13 -39.37
N THR A 12 -11.75 -19.92 -38.93
CA THR A 12 -11.21 -19.69 -37.56
C THR A 12 -11.52 -18.24 -37.16
N CYS A 13 -12.80 -17.90 -37.14
CA CYS A 13 -13.27 -16.97 -36.13
C CYS A 13 -13.11 -17.63 -34.76
N VAL A 14 -12.98 -16.80 -33.73
CA VAL A 14 -12.93 -17.12 -32.30
C VAL A 14 -11.50 -17.16 -31.74
N MET A 15 -11.08 -16.00 -31.26
CA MET A 15 -10.35 -15.72 -30.00
C MET A 15 -9.23 -14.68 -30.15
N PHE A 16 -9.22 -13.79 -29.15
CA PHE A 16 -8.23 -12.76 -28.83
C PHE A 16 -8.19 -11.48 -29.67
N VAL A 17 -9.00 -10.50 -29.24
CA VAL A 17 -8.47 -9.14 -29.09
C VAL A 17 -8.91 -8.62 -27.72
N GLY A 18 -7.97 -8.60 -26.79
CA GLY A 18 -8.13 -7.96 -25.50
C GLY A 18 -6.87 -7.16 -25.22
N SER A 19 -6.98 -5.83 -25.34
CA SER A 19 -6.48 -4.82 -24.40
C SER A 19 -6.10 -3.53 -25.11
N ALA A 20 -6.39 -2.45 -24.39
CA ALA A 20 -5.82 -1.12 -24.50
C ALA A 20 -6.44 -0.12 -25.51
N ILE A 21 -7.18 0.82 -24.89
CA ILE A 21 -7.06 2.28 -25.02
C ILE A 21 -7.99 3.02 -26.01
N VAL A 22 -8.96 3.73 -25.39
CA VAL A 22 -9.27 5.16 -25.55
C VAL A 22 -10.21 5.65 -26.68
N PHE A 23 -11.05 6.60 -26.24
CA PHE A 23 -11.93 7.52 -26.95
C PHE A 23 -11.60 7.82 -28.41
N ALA A 24 -12.58 7.61 -29.29
CA ALA A 24 -12.74 8.41 -30.51
C ALA A 24 -14.21 8.43 -30.98
N GLU A 25 -14.77 9.63 -31.02
CA GLU A 25 -15.87 10.12 -31.85
C GLU A 25 -17.05 9.17 -32.18
N ILE A 26 -18.15 9.41 -31.47
CA ILE A 26 -19.50 9.09 -31.91
C ILE A 26 -19.78 9.84 -33.21
N LYS A 27 -19.69 9.16 -34.35
CA LYS A 27 -20.44 9.53 -35.56
C LYS A 27 -21.54 8.51 -35.81
N GLY A 28 -22.68 8.84 -35.20
CA GLY A 28 -24.04 8.52 -35.61
C GLY A 28 -24.31 7.11 -36.13
N SER A 29 -24.90 6.26 -35.27
CA SER A 29 -26.26 5.75 -35.53
C SER A 29 -26.73 4.84 -34.40
N SER A 30 -27.89 5.20 -33.83
CA SER A 30 -28.82 4.38 -33.03
C SER A 30 -28.36 3.92 -31.64
N LEU A 31 -28.56 4.82 -30.67
CA LEU A 31 -28.93 4.47 -29.30
C LEU A 31 -30.27 3.74 -29.34
N SER A 32 -30.28 2.46 -28.98
CA SER A 32 -31.50 1.82 -28.48
C SER A 32 -31.12 0.79 -27.41
N ASN A 33 -31.39 1.18 -26.18
CA ASN A 33 -31.61 0.35 -24.98
C ASN A 33 -30.51 -0.61 -24.58
N ILE A 34 -29.58 -0.12 -23.74
CA ILE A 34 -28.97 -0.93 -22.69
C ILE A 34 -29.45 -0.33 -21.36
N GLU A 35 -30.69 -0.68 -20.98
CA GLU A 35 -31.10 -0.67 -19.58
C GLU A 35 -30.67 -2.01 -18.99
N ASN A 36 -29.43 -2.10 -18.51
CA ASN A 36 -29.08 -2.83 -17.28
C ASN A 36 -27.59 -2.60 -16.99
N THR A 37 -27.28 -1.59 -16.19
CA THR A 37 -25.97 -1.51 -15.53
C THR A 37 -26.15 -2.18 -14.19
N GLU A 38 -26.17 -3.52 -14.17
CA GLU A 38 -25.89 -4.22 -12.92
C GLU A 38 -24.43 -3.90 -12.59
N GLU A 39 -24.21 -3.20 -11.49
CA GLU A 39 -22.88 -3.08 -10.90
C GLU A 39 -22.34 -4.50 -10.68
N VAL A 40 -21.35 -4.88 -11.47
CA VAL A 40 -20.66 -6.17 -11.29
C VAL A 40 -19.85 -6.05 -10.01
N LYS A 41 -20.42 -6.52 -8.91
CA LYS A 41 -19.71 -6.67 -7.64
C LYS A 41 -18.61 -7.71 -7.86
N ILE A 42 -17.36 -7.28 -7.89
CA ILE A 42 -16.21 -8.18 -7.94
C ILE A 42 -16.08 -8.77 -6.54
N GLU A 43 -16.48 -10.02 -6.37
CA GLU A 43 -16.26 -10.74 -5.12
C GLU A 43 -14.74 -10.99 -4.98
N PRO A 44 -14.13 -10.64 -3.82
CA PRO A 44 -12.71 -10.90 -3.57
C PRO A 44 -12.37 -12.38 -3.68
N ALA A 45 -11.18 -12.70 -4.20
CA ALA A 45 -10.75 -14.08 -4.39
C ALA A 45 -10.35 -14.80 -3.09
N MET A 46 -10.06 -14.04 -2.04
CA MET A 46 -9.60 -14.50 -0.74
C MET A 46 -10.40 -13.82 0.38
N ASP A 47 -10.34 -14.39 1.59
CA ASP A 47 -10.94 -13.78 2.78
C ASP A 47 -10.23 -12.48 3.17
N ALA A 48 -10.96 -11.58 3.82
CA ALA A 48 -10.37 -10.35 4.33
C ALA A 48 -9.31 -10.65 5.39
N VAL A 49 -8.16 -9.99 5.28
CA VAL A 49 -7.07 -10.06 6.27
C VAL A 49 -7.13 -8.92 7.28
N ALA A 50 -7.89 -7.86 6.98
CA ALA A 50 -8.21 -6.78 7.90
C ALA A 50 -9.59 -6.19 7.58
N VAL A 51 -10.36 -5.84 8.62
CA VAL A 51 -11.71 -5.27 8.50
C VAL A 51 -11.93 -4.16 9.52
N ILE A 52 -12.67 -3.12 9.14
CA ILE A 52 -13.12 -2.08 10.07
C ILE A 52 -14.53 -2.45 10.56
N SER A 53 -14.63 -2.81 11.84
CA SER A 53 -15.89 -3.24 12.46
C SER A 53 -16.98 -2.19 12.32
N GLY A 54 -18.16 -2.61 11.83
CA GLY A 54 -19.31 -1.71 11.64
C GLY A 54 -19.35 -1.02 10.28
N THR A 55 -18.42 -1.33 9.37
CA THR A 55 -18.36 -0.83 7.99
C THR A 55 -18.20 -2.00 7.01
N ASP A 56 -18.28 -1.71 5.71
CA ASP A 56 -17.90 -2.65 4.65
C ASP A 56 -16.42 -2.50 4.24
N ASN A 57 -15.65 -1.69 4.96
CA ASN A 57 -14.25 -1.40 4.64
C ASN A 57 -13.37 -2.57 5.07
N ALA A 58 -12.59 -3.09 4.12
CA ALA A 58 -11.84 -4.32 4.28
C ALA A 58 -10.65 -4.38 3.34
N LEU A 59 -9.64 -5.16 3.73
CA LEU A 59 -8.46 -5.45 2.93
C LEU A 59 -8.42 -6.93 2.58
N TYR A 60 -8.25 -7.23 1.30
CA TYR A 60 -8.21 -8.59 0.79
C TYR A 60 -6.88 -8.82 0.06
N PRO A 61 -6.16 -9.92 0.33
CA PRO A 61 -5.05 -10.31 -0.51
C PRO A 61 -5.58 -10.76 -1.89
N VAL A 62 -4.81 -10.46 -2.95
CA VAL A 62 -5.16 -10.91 -4.30
C VAL A 62 -4.78 -12.38 -4.48
N GLN A 63 -3.61 -12.75 -3.98
CA GLN A 63 -3.11 -14.11 -3.94
C GLN A 63 -2.12 -14.30 -2.79
N GLU A 64 -1.86 -15.55 -2.43
CA GLU A 64 -0.79 -15.94 -1.53
C GLU A 64 0.17 -16.89 -2.24
N THR A 65 1.48 -16.69 -2.08
CA THR A 65 2.53 -17.58 -2.56
C THR A 65 3.61 -17.70 -1.51
N ASP A 66 3.89 -18.93 -1.08
CA ASP A 66 4.94 -19.26 -0.09
C ASP A 66 4.85 -18.42 1.20
N GLY A 67 3.63 -18.23 1.73
CA GLY A 67 3.39 -17.47 2.96
C GLY A 67 3.53 -15.95 2.79
N ILE A 68 3.50 -15.45 1.55
CA ILE A 68 3.50 -14.02 1.23
C ILE A 68 2.25 -13.69 0.44
N TYR A 69 1.49 -12.70 0.90
CA TYR A 69 0.44 -12.07 0.12
C TYR A 69 1.04 -11.20 -0.97
N GLU A 70 0.57 -11.36 -2.20
CA GLU A 70 1.02 -10.60 -3.37
C GLU A 70 -0.15 -9.81 -3.96
N GLY A 71 -0.09 -8.49 -3.82
CA GLY A 71 -1.18 -7.59 -4.17
C GLY A 71 -2.28 -7.57 -3.11
N MET A 72 -2.89 -6.39 -2.95
CA MET A 72 -3.98 -6.16 -2.02
C MET A 72 -5.13 -5.43 -2.72
N THR A 73 -6.36 -5.87 -2.50
CA THR A 73 -7.57 -5.14 -2.86
C THR A 73 -8.09 -4.42 -1.61
N LEU A 74 -8.15 -3.09 -1.67
CA LEU A 74 -8.79 -2.27 -0.66
C LEU A 74 -10.25 -2.04 -1.06
N ALA A 75 -11.17 -2.49 -0.22
CA ALA A 75 -12.57 -2.07 -0.24
C ALA A 75 -12.75 -0.86 0.69
N TRP A 76 -13.15 0.28 0.14
CA TRP A 76 -13.30 1.53 0.88
C TRP A 76 -14.52 2.31 0.38
N GLU A 77 -15.52 2.48 1.26
CA GLU A 77 -16.76 3.22 0.99
C GLU A 77 -17.43 2.78 -0.33
N GLY A 78 -17.53 1.47 -0.55
CA GLY A 78 -18.13 0.84 -1.74
C GLY A 78 -17.24 0.83 -2.99
N ARG A 79 -16.03 1.39 -2.93
CA ARG A 79 -15.04 1.34 -4.03
C ARG A 79 -14.01 0.24 -3.77
N PHE A 80 -13.47 -0.30 -4.85
CA PHE A 80 -12.45 -1.34 -4.82
C PHE A 80 -11.26 -0.89 -5.64
N LEU A 81 -10.06 -0.94 -5.05
CA LEU A 81 -8.82 -0.64 -5.77
C LEU A 81 -7.74 -1.64 -5.42
N ASN A 82 -6.99 -2.06 -6.44
CA ASN A 82 -5.87 -2.99 -6.30
C ASN A 82 -4.56 -2.22 -6.17
N PHE A 83 -3.76 -2.61 -5.18
CA PHE A 83 -2.43 -2.11 -4.94
C PHE A 83 -1.41 -3.23 -5.03
N PRO A 84 -0.19 -2.97 -5.53
CA PRO A 84 0.87 -3.97 -5.67
C PRO A 84 1.61 -4.23 -4.34
N TRP A 85 0.97 -3.98 -3.20
CA TRP A 85 1.57 -4.17 -1.89
C TRP A 85 1.77 -5.65 -1.56
N ARG A 86 2.70 -5.93 -0.66
CA ARG A 86 3.01 -7.29 -0.22
C ARG A 86 3.00 -7.33 1.29
N SER A 87 2.65 -8.48 1.85
CA SER A 87 2.70 -8.70 3.30
C SER A 87 3.04 -10.15 3.56
N VAL A 88 3.71 -10.41 4.67
CA VAL A 88 3.78 -11.75 5.26
C VAL A 88 2.35 -12.20 5.57
N ALA A 89 2.01 -13.42 5.14
CA ALA A 89 0.76 -14.09 5.49
C ALA A 89 0.92 -14.72 6.89
N SER A 90 0.69 -13.92 7.93
CA SER A 90 0.85 -14.34 9.33
C SER A 90 -0.33 -13.91 10.17
N GLU A 91 -0.84 -14.83 11.00
CA GLU A 91 -1.84 -14.49 12.02
C GLU A 91 -1.24 -13.72 13.20
N THR A 92 0.05 -13.89 13.49
CA THR A 92 0.72 -13.22 14.62
C THR A 92 1.22 -11.83 14.27
N ALA A 93 1.56 -11.61 12.99
CA ALA A 93 1.95 -10.31 12.44
C ALA A 93 0.95 -9.92 11.35
N ALA A 94 -0.34 -9.90 11.74
CA ALA A 94 -1.46 -9.70 10.84
C ALA A 94 -1.50 -8.27 10.29
N ALA A 95 -1.98 -8.15 9.05
CA ALA A 95 -2.30 -6.86 8.46
C ALA A 95 -3.36 -6.13 9.29
N GLN A 96 -3.27 -4.81 9.34
CA GLN A 96 -4.26 -3.97 10.02
C GLN A 96 -4.80 -2.92 9.05
N LEU A 97 -6.08 -2.58 9.23
CA LEU A 97 -6.77 -1.54 8.50
C LEU A 97 -7.50 -0.66 9.52
N MET A 98 -7.29 0.65 9.44
CA MET A 98 -8.01 1.63 10.25
C MET A 98 -8.41 2.85 9.41
N ALA A 99 -9.37 3.62 9.93
CA ALA A 99 -9.84 4.86 9.36
C ALA A 99 -9.40 6.03 10.24
N SER A 100 -8.81 7.06 9.64
CA SER A 100 -8.54 8.34 10.30
C SER A 100 -8.40 9.44 9.24
N ASP A 101 -8.88 10.64 9.52
CA ASP A 101 -8.68 11.82 8.68
C ASP A 101 -7.26 12.39 8.89
N VAL A 102 -6.27 11.77 8.25
CA VAL A 102 -4.86 12.16 8.38
C VAL A 102 -4.50 13.32 7.46
N THR A 103 -5.25 13.49 6.37
CA THR A 103 -5.12 14.63 5.46
C THR A 103 -5.75 15.91 6.00
N GLN A 104 -6.61 15.81 7.02
CA GLN A 104 -7.39 16.90 7.63
C GLN A 104 -8.33 17.57 6.63
N ASP A 105 -8.89 16.79 5.69
CA ASP A 105 -9.83 17.27 4.67
C ASP A 105 -11.30 17.05 5.07
N GLY A 106 -11.54 16.37 6.19
CA GLY A 106 -12.86 16.01 6.71
C GLY A 106 -13.38 14.64 6.25
N THR A 107 -12.59 13.91 5.47
CA THR A 107 -12.85 12.54 5.00
C THR A 107 -11.86 11.60 5.66
N GLU A 108 -12.33 10.43 6.10
CA GLU A 108 -11.42 9.43 6.66
C GLU A 108 -10.59 8.76 5.55
N ASP A 109 -9.29 8.68 5.77
CA ASP A 109 -8.34 7.98 4.92
C ASP A 109 -8.16 6.53 5.37
N ALA A 110 -7.82 5.65 4.43
CA ALA A 110 -7.50 4.26 4.75
C ALA A 110 -6.04 4.16 5.16
N ILE A 111 -5.79 3.65 6.37
CA ILE A 111 -4.44 3.43 6.88
C ILE A 111 -4.23 1.92 6.98
N VAL A 112 -3.26 1.42 6.24
CA VAL A 112 -2.95 0.00 6.10
C VAL A 112 -1.56 -0.29 6.66
N PHE A 113 -1.49 -1.20 7.61
CA PHE A 113 -0.24 -1.69 8.19
C PHE A 113 -0.01 -3.11 7.67
N LEU A 114 1.09 -3.33 6.97
CA LEU A 114 1.48 -4.62 6.42
C LEU A 114 2.81 -5.06 7.02
N THR A 115 2.97 -6.35 7.27
CA THR A 115 4.24 -6.90 7.74
C THR A 115 5.13 -7.21 6.54
N ALA A 116 6.23 -6.48 6.36
CA ALA A 116 7.21 -6.77 5.32
C ALA A 116 8.19 -7.87 5.72
N ALA A 117 8.56 -7.96 7.00
CA ALA A 117 9.39 -9.02 7.54
C ALA A 117 9.13 -9.21 9.04
N ASP A 118 9.13 -10.45 9.51
CA ASP A 118 9.02 -10.80 10.93
C ASP A 118 9.88 -12.03 11.24
N GLY A 119 10.48 -12.07 12.42
CA GLY A 119 11.38 -13.16 12.84
C GLY A 119 12.24 -12.83 14.05
N THR A 120 13.24 -13.67 14.32
CA THR A 120 14.14 -13.47 15.48
C THR A 120 14.97 -12.20 15.29
N GLY A 121 14.63 -11.14 16.05
CA GLY A 121 15.33 -9.86 16.02
C GLY A 121 14.97 -8.96 14.84
N VAL A 122 13.93 -9.31 14.07
CA VAL A 122 13.43 -8.54 12.92
C VAL A 122 11.93 -8.38 13.03
N TYR A 123 11.45 -7.13 12.94
CA TYR A 123 10.05 -6.78 12.74
C TYR A 123 10.00 -5.52 11.88
N VAL A 124 9.56 -5.65 10.63
CA VAL A 124 9.50 -4.54 9.68
C VAL A 124 8.08 -4.42 9.20
N GLU A 125 7.42 -3.37 9.64
CA GLU A 125 6.11 -2.96 9.16
C GLU A 125 6.26 -2.03 7.95
N GLN A 126 5.24 -1.99 7.10
CA GLN A 126 5.05 -1.04 6.02
C GLN A 126 3.72 -0.34 6.25
N LEU A 127 3.75 0.99 6.18
CA LEU A 127 2.57 1.82 6.26
C LEU A 127 2.18 2.28 4.86
N HIS A 128 0.92 2.06 4.51
CA HIS A 128 0.29 2.64 3.34
C HIS A 128 -0.89 3.51 3.78
N ILE A 129 -0.99 4.70 3.21
CA ILE A 129 -2.10 5.63 3.46
C ILE A 129 -2.76 5.89 2.11
N VAL A 130 -4.07 5.65 2.02
CA VAL A 130 -4.85 5.91 0.81
C VAL A 130 -5.84 7.01 1.10
N ASP A 131 -5.78 8.07 0.28
CA ASP A 131 -6.70 9.20 0.36
C ASP A 131 -8.15 8.70 0.22
N GLY A 132 -8.96 9.01 1.24
CA GLY A 132 -10.33 8.53 1.35
C GLY A 132 -11.27 9.05 0.27
N MET A 133 -10.93 10.16 -0.40
CA MET A 133 -11.75 10.75 -1.46
C MET A 133 -11.32 10.29 -2.84
N GLN A 134 -10.01 10.32 -3.10
CA GLN A 134 -9.38 10.10 -4.40
C GLN A 134 -9.05 8.63 -4.65
N MET A 135 -8.96 7.80 -3.60
CA MET A 135 -8.48 6.42 -3.67
C MET A 135 -7.07 6.33 -4.27
N VAL A 136 -6.19 7.24 -3.90
CA VAL A 136 -4.78 7.26 -4.34
C VAL A 136 -3.89 7.12 -3.11
N GLU A 137 -2.84 6.32 -3.23
CA GLU A 137 -1.85 6.20 -2.15
C GLU A 137 -1.10 7.52 -1.98
N ILE A 138 -1.06 8.02 -0.75
CA ILE A 138 -0.35 9.23 -0.36
C ILE A 138 1.10 8.84 -0.04
N MET A 139 2.04 9.45 -0.74
CA MET A 139 3.45 9.11 -0.57
C MET A 139 3.98 9.63 0.76
N MET A 140 4.87 8.85 1.37
CA MET A 140 5.60 9.20 2.58
C MET A 140 7.09 8.98 2.34
N LYS A 141 7.93 9.91 2.82
CA LYS A 141 9.37 9.70 2.78
C LYS A 141 9.75 8.46 3.59
N ASP A 142 10.54 7.57 2.99
CA ASP A 142 11.02 6.34 3.62
C ASP A 142 11.71 6.64 4.98
N PRO A 143 11.23 6.05 6.09
CA PRO A 143 11.82 6.30 7.40
C PRO A 143 13.19 5.67 7.61
N VAL A 144 13.48 4.53 6.98
CA VAL A 144 14.80 3.88 7.06
C VAL A 144 15.83 4.80 6.40
N LYS A 145 15.54 5.28 5.19
CA LYS A 145 16.41 6.23 4.50
C LYS A 145 16.57 7.54 5.29
N THR A 146 15.47 8.04 5.86
CA THR A 146 15.51 9.27 6.68
C THR A 146 16.37 9.09 7.94
N ALA A 147 16.29 7.93 8.59
CA ALA A 147 17.12 7.59 9.73
C ALA A 147 18.61 7.42 9.34
N GLU A 148 18.92 6.77 8.23
CA GLU A 148 20.29 6.65 7.71
C GLU A 148 20.92 8.02 7.43
N GLU A 149 20.18 8.92 6.77
CA GLU A 149 20.60 10.30 6.53
C GLU A 149 20.87 11.05 7.84
N TYR A 150 20.00 10.89 8.84
CA TYR A 150 20.18 11.49 10.17
C TYR A 150 21.44 10.96 10.89
N ILE A 151 21.62 9.64 10.91
CA ILE A 151 22.78 8.98 11.52
C ILE A 151 24.08 9.49 10.89
N GLN A 152 24.12 9.61 9.56
CA GLN A 152 25.30 10.09 8.85
C GLN A 152 25.67 11.54 9.19
N MET A 153 24.69 12.38 9.52
CA MET A 153 24.88 13.80 9.79
C MET A 153 25.08 14.12 11.28
N SER A 154 24.62 13.26 12.18
CA SER A 154 24.62 13.52 13.61
C SER A 154 25.95 13.15 14.26
N ALA A 155 26.58 14.14 14.90
CA ALA A 155 27.83 13.96 15.66
C ALA A 155 27.68 13.01 16.86
N GLU A 156 26.44 12.74 17.31
CA GLU A 156 26.18 11.76 18.36
C GLU A 156 26.63 10.35 17.97
N PHE A 157 26.51 9.99 16.69
CA PHE A 157 26.91 8.67 16.21
C PHE A 157 28.40 8.55 15.88
N ASP A 158 29.14 9.66 15.82
CA ASP A 158 30.61 9.64 15.64
C ASP A 158 31.30 8.95 16.83
N GLU A 159 30.76 9.10 18.04
CA GLU A 159 31.31 8.50 19.26
C GLU A 159 30.85 7.05 19.47
N VAL A 160 29.69 6.71 18.92
CA VAL A 160 29.04 5.40 19.11
C VAL A 160 29.61 4.33 18.15
N GLY A 161 30.13 4.75 17.00
CA GLY A 161 30.65 3.85 15.97
C GLY A 161 29.56 3.41 14.97
N PRO A 162 29.86 2.44 14.08
CA PRO A 162 28.95 2.05 13.02
C PRO A 162 27.66 1.43 13.59
N VAL A 163 26.53 1.95 13.13
CA VAL A 163 25.19 1.50 13.50
C VAL A 163 24.37 1.24 12.24
N SER A 164 23.26 0.52 12.40
CA SER A 164 22.29 0.18 11.37
C SER A 164 20.88 0.39 11.89
N VAL A 165 19.95 0.60 10.96
CA VAL A 165 18.51 0.69 11.19
C VAL A 165 17.78 -0.22 10.20
N GLY A 166 16.48 -0.45 10.41
CA GLY A 166 15.64 -1.20 9.48
C GLY A 166 15.39 -2.66 9.85
N ASN A 167 16.03 -3.19 10.91
CA ASN A 167 15.65 -4.49 11.47
C ASN A 167 14.38 -4.40 12.33
N TYR A 168 14.16 -3.24 12.94
CA TYR A 168 12.92 -2.93 13.64
C TYR A 168 12.35 -1.64 13.05
N VAL A 169 11.15 -1.71 12.49
CA VAL A 169 10.36 -0.58 12.00
C VAL A 169 8.91 -0.81 12.42
N ASN A 170 8.38 0.09 13.23
CA ASN A 170 7.00 0.06 13.68
C ASN A 170 6.36 1.43 13.45
N TYR A 171 5.11 1.45 13.00
CA TYR A 171 4.34 2.67 12.84
C TYR A 171 3.25 2.81 13.91
N GLU A 172 2.94 4.05 14.23
CA GLU A 172 1.74 4.44 14.96
C GLU A 172 1.12 5.63 14.25
N VAL A 173 -0.20 5.58 14.06
CA VAL A 173 -0.94 6.72 13.52
C VAL A 173 -1.94 7.18 14.57
N LYS A 174 -1.86 8.46 14.92
CA LYS A 174 -2.76 9.08 15.89
C LYS A 174 -3.19 10.45 15.38
N ASP A 175 -4.49 10.62 15.25
CA ASP A 175 -5.10 11.80 14.65
C ASP A 175 -4.53 11.98 13.22
N SER A 176 -3.78 13.05 12.97
CA SER A 176 -3.09 13.32 11.69
C SER A 176 -1.57 13.12 11.73
N ILE A 177 -1.05 12.58 12.83
CA ILE A 177 0.39 12.39 13.03
C ILE A 177 0.73 10.92 12.82
N VAL A 178 1.68 10.69 11.93
CA VAL A 178 2.29 9.38 11.72
C VAL A 178 3.63 9.36 12.45
N THR A 179 3.88 8.33 13.25
CA THR A 179 5.15 8.12 13.95
C THR A 179 5.77 6.83 13.46
N ALA A 180 7.00 6.88 12.96
CA ALA A 180 7.81 5.71 12.65
C ALA A 180 8.91 5.55 13.70
N THR A 181 8.96 4.40 14.35
CA THR A 181 9.98 4.04 15.33
C THR A 181 10.92 3.01 14.74
N LEU A 182 12.22 3.31 14.73
CA LEU A 182 13.26 2.48 14.17
C LEU A 182 14.26 2.08 15.24
N GLY A 183 14.53 0.78 15.36
CA GLY A 183 15.55 0.29 16.27
C GLY A 183 16.94 0.55 15.70
N VAL A 184 17.79 1.22 16.48
CA VAL A 184 19.20 1.47 16.13
C VAL A 184 20.06 0.36 16.73
N ALA A 185 20.83 -0.32 15.88
CA ALA A 185 21.60 -1.49 16.25
C ALA A 185 23.06 -1.40 15.80
N GLN A 186 24.00 -1.74 16.69
CA GLN A 186 25.41 -1.96 16.34
C GLN A 186 25.64 -3.38 15.79
N SER A 187 24.79 -4.33 16.16
CA SER A 187 24.80 -5.71 15.68
C SER A 187 23.43 -6.36 15.83
N PHE A 188 23.24 -7.56 15.28
CA PHE A 188 21.99 -8.32 15.40
C PHE A 188 21.56 -8.61 16.86
N SER A 189 22.47 -8.50 17.83
CA SER A 189 22.21 -8.73 19.26
C SER A 189 22.36 -7.50 20.14
N GLN A 190 22.70 -6.33 19.56
CA GLN A 190 22.98 -5.12 20.32
C GLN A 190 22.23 -3.93 19.73
N TYR A 191 21.04 -3.70 20.29
CA TYR A 191 20.29 -2.47 20.13
C TYR A 191 20.77 -1.43 21.14
N ILE A 192 20.92 -0.19 20.69
CA ILE A 192 21.48 0.90 21.49
C ILE A 192 20.49 2.04 21.73
N GLY A 193 19.35 2.00 21.07
CA GLY A 193 18.30 3.00 21.20
C GLY A 193 17.32 2.96 20.04
N ASP A 194 16.41 3.91 20.05
CA ASP A 194 15.39 4.10 19.03
C ASP A 194 15.54 5.46 18.35
N LEU A 195 15.30 5.49 17.04
CA LEU A 195 15.01 6.70 16.28
C LEU A 195 13.51 6.81 16.06
N VAL A 196 12.92 7.89 16.53
CA VAL A 196 11.49 8.20 16.36
C VAL A 196 11.36 9.35 15.37
N ILE A 197 10.71 9.10 14.24
CA ILE A 197 10.46 10.08 13.19
C ILE A 197 8.97 10.40 13.18
N THR A 198 8.62 11.68 13.29
CA THR A 198 7.23 12.12 13.16
C THR A 198 7.00 12.71 11.78
N TYR A 199 5.88 12.36 11.16
CA TYR A 199 5.43 12.88 9.87
C TYR A 199 4.10 13.60 10.02
N GLU A 200 3.92 14.62 9.20
CA GLU A 200 2.66 15.32 9.02
C GLU A 200 2.39 15.50 7.53
N TYR A 201 1.11 15.47 7.16
CA TYR A 201 0.68 15.69 5.79
C TYR A 201 0.96 17.14 5.34
N ASN A 202 1.57 17.31 4.17
CA ASN A 202 1.78 18.60 3.53
C ASN A 202 0.87 18.75 2.31
N SER A 203 -0.25 19.46 2.49
CA SER A 203 -1.25 19.70 1.45
C SER A 203 -0.78 20.48 0.23
N LYS A 204 0.43 21.08 0.25
CA LYS A 204 0.99 21.76 -0.93
C LYS A 204 1.65 20.81 -1.92
N VAL A 205 2.13 19.67 -1.42
CA VAL A 205 2.84 18.66 -2.22
C VAL A 205 2.11 17.31 -2.21
N GLU A 206 1.06 17.18 -1.41
CA GLU A 206 0.20 15.98 -1.30
C GLU A 206 0.98 14.74 -0.81
N GLU A 207 1.87 14.95 0.16
CA GLU A 207 2.75 13.90 0.73
C GLU A 207 2.94 14.07 2.25
N PHE A 208 3.30 13.00 2.94
CA PHE A 208 3.75 13.03 4.33
C PHE A 208 5.25 13.37 4.42
N GLU A 209 5.55 14.47 5.11
CA GLU A 209 6.91 14.94 5.32
C GLU A 209 7.35 14.74 6.77
N ALA A 210 8.60 14.29 6.95
CA ALA A 210 9.22 14.23 8.26
C ALA A 210 9.31 15.63 8.88
N LYS A 211 8.78 15.80 10.09
CA LYS A 211 8.81 17.06 10.86
C LYS A 211 9.83 17.05 11.98
N SER A 212 10.06 15.89 12.60
CA SER A 212 11.06 15.76 13.64
C SER A 212 11.68 14.36 13.65
N ILE A 213 12.90 14.30 14.17
CA ILE A 213 13.63 13.06 14.43
C ILE A 213 14.18 13.16 15.84
N LEU A 214 13.91 12.17 16.67
CA LEU A 214 14.41 12.06 18.04
C LEU A 214 15.14 10.73 18.20
N TYR A 215 16.38 10.78 18.68
CA TYR A 215 17.09 9.59 19.13
C TYR A 215 16.96 9.44 20.65
N THR A 216 16.66 8.21 21.10
CA THR A 216 16.62 7.85 22.52
C THR A 216 17.52 6.64 22.76
N ALA A 217 18.63 6.84 23.46
CA ALA A 217 19.54 5.76 23.84
C ALA A 217 19.00 4.91 25.01
N PHE A 218 19.42 3.64 25.07
CA PHE A 218 19.13 2.71 26.16
C PHE A 218 20.22 2.67 27.25
#